data_AF-A0A8C7HKK9-F1
#
_entry.id   AF-A0A8C7HKK9-F1
#
_cell.length_a   1.000
_cell.length_b   1.000
_cell.length_c   1.000
_cell.angle_alpha   90.00
_cell.angle_beta   90.00
_cell.angle_gamma   90.00
#
_symmetry.space_group_name_H-M   'P 1'
#
loop_
_entity.id
_entity.type
_entity.pdbx_description
1 polymer ?
#
loop_
_entity_poly.entity_id
_entity_poly.type
_entity_poly.pdbx_seq_one_letter_code
_entity_poly.pdbx_strand_id
1 'polypeptide(L)'
;MVDRAGLFLPWFILVKMSILGPYSFAGKMKIVEEPNTFGLNNPFLAQGSRLQPKVTPGPVSGPAHLRRLAGKCFSYIESTYKYEFCPFHNITQHEQSFRWNAYSGILGIWQEWEIVNNTFLAMWMREGDACGNKNRQTKVILTCGGSSKLAQVSEPTTCVYSLSFETPLVCHPHSLLVYPTLSDKLQIEWDEIEQARYENLITEQGYNNLLRDIFEDAGFLKSQKVKEKPDITTTSKTHDSLQKCNEVGSLERIQNHS
;
A
#
# COMPACT_ATOMS: atom_id res chain seq x y z
N MET A 1 -41.19 96.93 -46.31
CA MET A 1 -41.92 96.29 -47.43
C MET A 1 -41.78 94.78 -47.20
N VAL A 2 -42.60 94.21 -46.32
CA VAL A 2 -43.99 93.76 -46.53
C VAL A 2 -44.06 92.53 -47.44
N ASP A 3 -44.45 91.43 -46.79
CA ASP A 3 -45.13 90.22 -47.24
C ASP A 3 -44.48 89.25 -48.22
N ARG A 4 -44.30 88.00 -47.74
CA ARG A 4 -45.19 86.92 -48.19
C ARG A 4 -45.22 85.74 -47.22
N ALA A 5 -46.44 85.42 -46.81
CA ALA A 5 -46.85 84.27 -46.02
C ALA A 5 -46.70 82.94 -46.78
N GLY A 6 -46.48 81.87 -46.02
CA GLY A 6 -46.57 80.48 -46.49
C GLY A 6 -46.75 79.56 -45.29
N LEU A 7 -48.01 79.37 -44.89
CA LEU A 7 -48.45 78.31 -43.96
C LEU A 7 -48.05 76.94 -44.51
N PHE A 8 -47.61 76.01 -43.67
CA PHE A 8 -47.99 74.58 -43.70
C PHE A 8 -47.54 73.90 -42.37
N LEU A 9 -48.49 73.68 -41.46
CA LEU A 9 -48.52 72.55 -40.53
C LEU A 9 -49.21 71.41 -41.29
N PRO A 10 -48.91 70.10 -41.09
CA PRO A 10 -49.13 69.46 -39.79
C PRO A 10 -48.30 68.18 -39.50
N TRP A 11 -48.68 67.56 -38.38
CA TRP A 11 -48.60 66.13 -38.06
C TRP A 11 -47.48 65.66 -37.12
N PHE A 12 -47.83 65.68 -35.83
CA PHE A 12 -47.35 64.74 -34.82
C PHE A 12 -47.47 63.29 -35.31
N ILE A 13 -46.35 62.62 -35.54
CA ILE A 13 -46.29 61.16 -35.54
C ILE A 13 -45.39 60.72 -34.38
N LEU A 14 -46.04 60.32 -33.29
CA LEU A 14 -45.45 59.56 -32.20
C LEU A 14 -45.08 58.16 -32.70
N VAL A 15 -43.85 57.99 -33.19
CA VAL A 15 -43.29 56.64 -33.41
C VAL A 15 -42.76 56.13 -32.08
N LYS A 16 -43.60 55.33 -31.39
CA LYS A 16 -43.14 54.41 -30.34
C LYS A 16 -42.30 53.32 -31.01
N MET A 17 -40.99 53.53 -31.12
CA MET A 17 -40.07 52.48 -31.53
C MET A 17 -39.75 51.60 -30.32
N SER A 18 -40.65 50.65 -30.05
CA SER A 18 -40.36 49.48 -29.22
C SER A 18 -39.42 48.57 -29.99
N ILE A 19 -38.11 48.83 -29.92
CA ILE A 19 -37.12 47.83 -30.31
C ILE A 19 -36.85 46.97 -29.09
N LEU A 20 -37.44 45.78 -29.15
CA LEU A 20 -37.10 44.62 -28.34
C LEU A 20 -35.57 44.47 -28.31
N GLY A 21 -34.97 44.72 -27.14
CA GLY A 21 -33.62 44.25 -26.89
C GLY A 21 -33.59 42.73 -27.04
N PRO A 22 -32.52 42.14 -27.58
CA PRO A 22 -32.36 40.70 -27.48
C PRO A 22 -32.25 40.38 -25.98
N TYR A 23 -33.31 39.81 -25.42
CA TYR A 23 -33.21 39.05 -24.18
C TYR A 23 -32.22 37.92 -24.48
N SER A 24 -30.95 38.14 -24.17
CA SER A 24 -30.03 37.04 -23.93
C SER A 24 -30.68 36.22 -22.83
N PHE A 25 -31.17 35.04 -23.19
CA PHE A 25 -31.58 34.03 -22.23
C PHE A 25 -30.29 33.57 -21.55
N ALA A 26 -29.84 34.34 -20.56
CA ALA A 26 -28.83 33.92 -19.61
C ALA A 26 -29.49 32.83 -18.75
N GLY A 27 -29.60 31.64 -19.33
CA GLY A 27 -29.87 30.43 -18.56
C GLY A 27 -28.85 30.41 -17.44
N LYS A 28 -29.32 30.40 -16.19
CA LYS A 28 -28.47 30.21 -15.02
C LYS A 28 -27.72 28.90 -15.22
N MET A 29 -26.51 28.99 -15.74
CA MET A 29 -25.57 27.89 -15.74
C MET A 29 -25.19 27.73 -14.28
N LYS A 30 -25.88 26.82 -13.59
CA LYS A 30 -25.42 26.35 -12.30
C LYS A 30 -24.08 25.68 -12.58
N ILE A 31 -23.01 26.32 -12.17
CA ILE A 31 -21.69 25.70 -12.09
C ILE A 31 -21.93 24.40 -11.33
N VAL A 32 -21.78 23.28 -12.05
CA VAL A 32 -21.65 21.98 -11.40
C VAL A 32 -20.28 22.09 -10.74
N GLU A 33 -20.29 22.38 -9.45
CA GLU A 33 -19.12 22.15 -8.62
C GLU A 33 -18.64 20.75 -8.95
N GLU A 34 -17.35 20.65 -9.27
CA GLU A 34 -16.68 19.36 -9.42
C GLU A 34 -17.15 18.44 -8.28
N PRO A 35 -17.37 17.14 -8.50
CA PRO A 35 -17.64 16.21 -7.41
C PRO A 35 -16.35 15.94 -6.62
N ASN A 36 -15.74 17.02 -6.12
CA ASN A 36 -14.57 17.05 -5.27
C ASN A 36 -15.00 17.58 -3.90
N THR A 37 -15.95 16.88 -3.29
CA THR A 37 -16.10 16.84 -1.84
C THR A 37 -16.64 15.48 -1.47
N PHE A 38 -15.74 14.51 -1.32
CA PHE A 38 -15.94 13.37 -0.42
C PHE A 38 -16.14 13.95 0.99
N GLY A 39 -17.37 14.34 1.26
CA GLY A 39 -17.81 14.87 2.55
C GLY A 39 -17.75 13.77 3.58
N LEU A 40 -16.85 13.94 4.54
CA LEU A 40 -17.00 13.38 5.88
C LEU A 40 -18.38 13.80 6.43
N ASN A 41 -19.18 12.80 6.86
CA ASN A 41 -20.43 12.91 7.62
C ASN A 41 -21.72 13.31 6.85
N ASN A 42 -22.18 12.46 5.93
CA ASN A 42 -23.61 12.38 5.62
C ASN A 42 -24.15 10.96 5.87
N PRO A 43 -25.04 10.73 6.86
CA PRO A 43 -25.51 9.38 7.21
C PRO A 43 -26.58 8.82 6.26
N PHE A 44 -26.95 9.55 5.20
CA PHE A 44 -28.07 9.21 4.30
C PHE A 44 -27.71 9.06 2.81
N LEU A 45 -26.43 9.16 2.42
CA LEU A 45 -25.99 8.63 1.13
C LEU A 45 -25.56 7.19 1.36
N ALA A 46 -26.25 6.26 0.70
CA ALA A 46 -25.92 4.84 0.72
C ALA A 46 -24.40 4.65 0.56
N GLN A 47 -23.81 3.81 1.41
CA GLN A 47 -22.41 3.36 1.38
C GLN A 47 -22.14 2.56 0.09
N GLY A 48 -22.29 3.20 -1.07
CA GLY A 48 -21.95 2.64 -2.36
C GLY A 48 -20.46 2.41 -2.42
N SER A 49 -20.08 1.14 -2.34
CA SER A 49 -18.77 0.58 -2.70
C SER A 49 -17.54 1.13 -1.99
N ARG A 50 -17.54 1.24 -0.65
CA ARG A 50 -16.25 1.24 0.07
C ARG A 50 -15.63 -0.14 -0.12
N LEU A 51 -14.50 -0.22 -0.83
CA LEU A 51 -13.74 -1.46 -1.01
C LEU A 51 -13.48 -2.11 0.36
N GLN A 52 -13.86 -3.39 0.50
CA GLN A 52 -13.69 -4.14 1.74
C GLN A 52 -12.50 -5.09 1.59
N PRO A 53 -11.44 -4.93 2.39
CA PRO A 53 -10.30 -5.83 2.35
C PRO A 53 -10.70 -7.22 2.87
N LYS A 54 -10.24 -8.28 2.19
CA LYS A 54 -10.49 -9.67 2.59
C LYS A 54 -9.77 -10.07 3.89
N VAL A 55 -8.66 -9.40 4.18
CA VAL A 55 -7.82 -9.64 5.35
C VAL A 55 -7.44 -8.31 5.99
N THR A 56 -7.14 -8.32 7.29
CA THR A 56 -6.56 -7.15 7.93
C THR A 56 -5.12 -6.95 7.45
N PRO A 57 -4.66 -5.70 7.29
CA PRO A 57 -3.24 -5.42 7.08
C PRO A 57 -2.38 -5.99 8.22
N GLY A 58 -1.15 -6.37 7.89
CA GLY A 58 -0.15 -6.70 8.90
C GLY A 58 0.12 -5.53 9.85
N PRO A 59 0.69 -5.77 11.03
CA PRO A 59 1.11 -4.70 11.92
C PRO A 59 2.15 -3.79 11.24
N VAL A 60 2.21 -2.53 11.66
CA VAL A 60 3.23 -1.59 11.17
C VAL A 60 4.60 -1.99 11.76
N SER A 61 5.49 -2.48 10.90
CA SER A 61 6.84 -2.93 11.25
C SER A 61 7.90 -2.33 10.32
N GLY A 62 9.18 -2.53 10.64
CA GLY A 62 10.31 -2.01 9.87
C GLY A 62 10.85 -0.67 10.39
N PRO A 63 11.54 0.10 9.52
CA PRO A 63 12.25 1.32 9.94
C PRO A 63 11.34 2.35 10.61
N ALA A 64 11.72 2.79 11.81
CA ALA A 64 10.89 3.66 12.64
C ALA A 64 10.49 4.97 11.96
N HIS A 65 11.39 5.56 11.16
CA HIS A 65 11.12 6.80 10.46
C HIS A 65 10.06 6.65 9.34
N LEU A 66 9.82 5.44 8.81
CA LEU A 66 8.76 5.19 7.83
C LEU A 66 7.37 5.11 8.47
N ARG A 67 7.27 4.86 9.79
CA ARG A 67 5.98 4.80 10.50
C ARG A 67 5.14 6.06 10.32
N ARG A 68 5.77 7.22 10.10
CA ARG A 68 5.09 8.50 9.81
C ARG A 68 4.31 8.55 8.50
N LEU A 69 4.48 7.55 7.64
CA LEU A 69 3.72 7.36 6.41
C LEU A 69 2.43 6.58 6.66
N ALA A 70 2.34 5.84 7.77
CA ALA A 70 1.11 5.13 8.13
C ALA A 70 -0.04 6.12 8.32
N GLY A 71 -1.22 5.77 7.80
CA GLY A 71 -2.40 6.63 7.82
C GLY A 71 -2.41 7.75 6.78
N LYS A 72 -1.37 7.87 5.94
CA LYS A 72 -1.36 8.76 4.77
C LYS A 72 -1.55 7.97 3.49
N CYS A 73 -2.18 8.59 2.50
CA CYS A 73 -2.43 7.97 1.20
C CYS A 73 -1.94 8.87 0.08
N PHE A 74 -1.37 8.24 -0.96
CA PHE A 74 -0.74 8.92 -2.09
C PHE A 74 -1.40 8.44 -3.38
N SER A 75 -1.95 9.39 -4.13
CA SER A 75 -2.64 9.11 -5.39
C SER A 75 -1.70 9.30 -6.59
N TYR A 76 -1.84 8.45 -7.60
CA TYR A 76 -1.22 8.58 -8.91
C TYR A 76 -2.26 8.28 -9.99
N ILE A 77 -2.36 9.12 -11.01
CA ILE A 77 -3.30 8.92 -12.11
C ILE A 77 -2.49 8.61 -13.35
N GLU A 78 -2.81 7.50 -13.99
CA GLU A 78 -2.21 7.09 -15.26
C GLU A 78 -3.32 6.69 -16.21
N SER A 79 -3.40 7.39 -17.35
CA SER A 79 -4.47 7.22 -18.32
C SER A 79 -5.86 7.35 -17.67
N THR A 80 -6.64 6.26 -17.61
CA THR A 80 -7.99 6.22 -17.04
C THR A 80 -8.03 5.64 -15.63
N TYR A 81 -6.90 5.31 -15.02
CA TYR A 81 -6.85 4.68 -13.70
C TYR A 81 -6.21 5.59 -12.67
N LYS A 82 -6.86 5.71 -11.51
CA LYS A 82 -6.31 6.32 -10.30
C LYS A 82 -5.89 5.21 -9.36
N TYR A 83 -4.62 5.21 -8.99
CA TYR A 83 -4.04 4.35 -7.98
C TYR A 83 -3.92 5.12 -6.67
N GLU A 84 -4.27 4.49 -5.56
CA GLU A 84 -4.13 5.09 -4.23
C GLU A 84 -3.35 4.13 -3.33
N PHE A 85 -2.14 4.53 -2.95
CA PHE A 85 -1.27 3.76 -2.08
C PHE A 85 -1.27 4.36 -0.68
N CYS A 86 -1.66 3.56 0.31
CA CYS A 86 -1.56 3.90 1.73
C CYS A 86 -0.52 2.96 2.40
N PRO A 87 0.70 3.43 2.67
CA PRO A 87 1.74 2.62 3.31
C PRO A 87 1.24 1.93 4.58
N PHE A 88 1.60 0.66 4.74
CA PHE A 88 1.17 -0.22 5.84
C PHE A 88 -0.34 -0.52 5.90
N HIS A 89 -1.10 -0.18 4.85
CA HIS A 89 -2.54 -0.46 4.77
C HIS A 89 -2.88 -1.25 3.51
N ASN A 90 -3.12 -0.59 2.38
CA ASN A 90 -3.47 -1.21 1.11
C ASN A 90 -3.10 -0.33 -0.09
N ILE A 91 -3.25 -0.91 -1.27
CA ILE A 91 -3.18 -0.23 -2.57
C ILE A 91 -4.47 -0.53 -3.33
N THR A 92 -5.12 0.51 -3.84
CA THR A 92 -6.36 0.39 -4.61
C THR A 92 -6.21 0.96 -6.02
N GLN A 93 -7.07 0.51 -6.91
CA GLN A 93 -7.23 1.01 -8.26
C GLN A 93 -8.68 1.43 -8.47
N HIS A 94 -8.87 2.60 -9.09
CA HIS A 94 -10.16 3.17 -9.43
C HIS A 94 -10.13 3.64 -10.87
N GLU A 95 -10.90 3.00 -11.74
CA GLU A 95 -11.17 3.49 -13.09
C GLU A 95 -11.94 4.83 -12.98
N GLN A 96 -11.45 5.85 -13.68
CA GLN A 96 -11.97 7.22 -13.68
C GLN A 96 -12.99 7.47 -14.81
N SER A 97 -13.43 6.42 -15.51
CA SER A 97 -14.41 6.55 -16.59
C SER A 97 -15.81 6.80 -16.01
N PHE A 98 -16.64 7.55 -16.74
CA PHE A 98 -18.05 7.82 -16.35
C PHE A 98 -18.98 6.61 -16.57
N ARG A 99 -18.43 5.39 -16.57
CA ARG A 99 -19.21 4.16 -16.74
C ARG A 99 -19.88 3.82 -15.41
N TRP A 100 -21.13 3.37 -15.48
CA TRP A 100 -21.88 2.93 -14.30
C TRP A 100 -21.23 1.70 -13.61
N ASN A 101 -20.39 0.96 -14.32
CA ASN A 101 -19.66 -0.22 -13.86
C ASN A 101 -18.13 -0.06 -13.94
N ALA A 102 -17.61 1.16 -13.76
CA ALA A 102 -16.18 1.43 -13.69
C ALA A 102 -15.50 0.51 -12.66
N TYR A 103 -14.36 -0.09 -13.04
CA TYR A 103 -13.65 -1.00 -12.15
C TYR A 103 -13.10 -0.27 -10.92
N SER A 104 -13.33 -0.84 -9.74
CA SER A 104 -12.67 -0.43 -8.51
C SER A 104 -12.29 -1.67 -7.72
N GLY A 105 -11.04 -1.73 -7.26
CA GLY A 105 -10.56 -2.90 -6.54
C GLY A 105 -9.27 -2.70 -5.77
N ILE A 106 -8.97 -3.69 -4.91
CA ILE A 106 -7.78 -3.73 -4.08
C ILE A 106 -6.69 -4.52 -4.82
N LEU A 107 -5.54 -3.89 -5.06
CA LEU A 107 -4.40 -4.53 -5.72
C LEU A 107 -3.45 -5.25 -4.73
N GLY A 108 -3.64 -5.01 -3.44
CA GLY A 108 -2.88 -5.64 -2.37
C GLY A 108 -3.08 -4.96 -1.03
N ILE A 109 -2.83 -5.72 0.03
CA ILE A 109 -2.94 -5.33 1.43
C ILE A 109 -1.59 -5.60 2.08
N TRP A 110 -1.09 -4.69 2.91
CA TRP A 110 0.22 -4.79 3.55
C TRP A 110 0.41 -6.13 4.27
N GLN A 111 1.49 -6.85 3.97
CA GLN A 111 1.82 -8.13 4.59
C GLN A 111 3.20 -8.16 5.24
N GLU A 112 4.24 -7.88 4.46
CA GLU A 112 5.63 -8.15 4.86
C GLU A 112 6.61 -7.31 4.02
N TRP A 113 7.84 -7.22 4.50
CA TRP A 113 8.96 -6.64 3.79
C TRP A 113 9.62 -7.66 2.85
N GLU A 114 10.24 -7.15 1.79
CA GLU A 114 11.28 -7.87 1.06
C GLU A 114 12.64 -7.37 1.55
N ILE A 115 13.45 -8.30 2.07
CA ILE A 115 14.78 -8.00 2.57
C ILE A 115 15.80 -8.69 1.66
N VAL A 116 16.77 -7.92 1.18
CA VAL A 116 17.88 -8.41 0.36
C VAL A 116 19.17 -7.87 0.95
N ASN A 117 20.17 -8.74 1.15
CA ASN A 117 21.46 -8.37 1.73
C ASN A 117 21.33 -7.55 3.02
N ASN A 118 20.44 -7.96 3.93
CA ASN A 118 20.20 -7.28 5.21
C ASN A 118 19.69 -5.83 5.09
N THR A 119 19.08 -5.50 3.96
CA THR A 119 18.44 -4.20 3.70
C THR A 119 16.99 -4.37 3.26
N PHE A 120 16.12 -3.47 3.73
CA PHE A 120 14.73 -3.40 3.27
C PHE A 120 14.71 -2.89 1.82
N LEU A 121 14.14 -3.67 0.91
CA LEU A 121 14.07 -3.32 -0.52
C LEU A 121 12.67 -2.86 -0.92
N ALA A 122 11.65 -3.62 -0.51
CA ALA A 122 10.29 -3.40 -0.98
C ALA A 122 9.24 -3.82 0.06
N MET A 123 8.04 -3.29 -0.10
CA MET A 123 6.85 -3.71 0.66
C MET A 123 6.03 -4.67 -0.20
N TRP A 124 5.75 -5.87 0.32
CA TRP A 124 4.83 -6.80 -0.31
C TRP A 124 3.40 -6.56 0.17
N MET A 125 2.56 -6.12 -0.77
CA MET A 125 1.12 -5.98 -0.59
C MET A 125 0.45 -7.18 -1.25
N ARG A 126 -0.19 -8.08 -0.49
CA ARG A 126 -0.82 -9.32 -1.02
C ARG A 126 -2.29 -9.38 -0.64
N GLU A 127 -2.96 -10.46 -1.02
CA GLU A 127 -4.38 -10.69 -0.68
C GLU A 127 -5.33 -9.60 -1.20
N GLY A 128 -5.02 -9.04 -2.38
CA GLY A 128 -5.95 -8.18 -3.09
C GLY A 128 -7.17 -8.92 -3.64
N ASP A 129 -7.89 -8.26 -4.52
CA ASP A 129 -9.07 -8.84 -5.15
C ASP A 129 -8.72 -10.06 -6.00
N ALA A 130 -9.70 -10.96 -6.13
CA ALA A 130 -9.52 -12.19 -6.88
C ALA A 130 -9.23 -11.88 -8.36
N CYS A 131 -8.31 -12.64 -8.94
CA CYS A 131 -7.93 -12.57 -10.34
C CYS A 131 -7.64 -13.99 -10.86
N GLY A 132 -8.69 -14.61 -11.40
CA GLY A 132 -8.65 -16.02 -11.77
C GLY A 132 -8.29 -16.88 -10.56
N ASN A 133 -7.17 -17.61 -10.66
CA ASN A 133 -6.73 -18.57 -9.64
C ASN A 133 -5.83 -17.96 -8.55
N LYS A 134 -5.57 -16.64 -8.58
CA LYS A 134 -4.73 -15.96 -7.60
C LYS A 134 -5.34 -14.64 -7.16
N ASN A 135 -4.95 -14.15 -6.00
CA ASN A 135 -5.27 -12.78 -5.58
C ASN A 135 -4.27 -11.81 -6.21
N ARG A 136 -4.73 -10.59 -6.51
CA ARG A 136 -3.83 -9.50 -6.91
C ARG A 136 -2.80 -9.26 -5.82
N GLN A 137 -1.57 -8.98 -6.24
CA GLN A 137 -0.47 -8.63 -5.35
C GLN A 137 0.37 -7.53 -5.97
N THR A 138 1.00 -6.73 -5.12
CA THR A 138 1.75 -5.55 -5.51
C THR A 138 3.06 -5.49 -4.74
N LYS A 139 4.17 -5.33 -5.46
CA LYS A 139 5.49 -5.03 -4.89
C LYS A 139 5.72 -3.52 -4.96
N VAL A 140 5.87 -2.87 -3.80
CA VAL A 140 6.15 -1.44 -3.72
C VAL A 140 7.64 -1.24 -3.42
N ILE A 141 8.38 -0.73 -4.39
CA ILE A 141 9.80 -0.43 -4.27
C ILE A 141 9.95 0.99 -3.74
N LEU A 142 10.73 1.17 -2.67
CA LEU A 142 11.00 2.47 -2.09
C LEU A 142 12.20 3.11 -2.80
N THR A 143 12.04 4.35 -3.25
CA THR A 143 13.09 5.10 -3.95
C THR A 143 13.31 6.46 -3.30
N CYS A 144 14.55 6.94 -3.35
CA CYS A 144 14.85 8.29 -2.86
C CYS A 144 14.22 9.33 -3.79
N GLY A 145 13.52 10.31 -3.21
CA GLY A 145 12.94 11.42 -3.95
C GLY A 145 12.73 12.66 -3.06
N GLY A 146 12.50 13.82 -3.67
CA GLY A 146 12.36 15.09 -2.93
C GLY A 146 11.06 15.20 -2.12
N SER A 147 10.06 14.36 -2.41
CA SER A 147 8.75 14.36 -1.76
C SER A 147 8.20 12.94 -1.69
N SER A 148 7.36 12.65 -0.70
CA SER A 148 6.63 11.38 -0.65
C SER A 148 5.52 11.35 -1.70
N LYS A 149 5.66 10.51 -2.74
CA LYS A 149 4.66 10.37 -3.81
C LYS A 149 4.78 9.01 -4.50
N LEU A 150 3.67 8.56 -5.09
CA LEU A 150 3.68 7.42 -5.99
C LEU A 150 4.17 7.90 -7.36
N ALA A 151 5.29 7.35 -7.84
CA ALA A 151 6.01 7.84 -9.01
C ALA A 151 5.72 7.04 -10.29
N GLN A 152 5.55 5.72 -10.15
CA GLN A 152 5.27 4.83 -11.28
C GLN A 152 4.43 3.64 -10.84
N VAL A 153 3.58 3.17 -11.74
CA VAL A 153 2.80 1.93 -11.60
C VAL A 153 3.02 1.09 -12.86
N SER A 154 3.09 -0.22 -12.70
CA SER A 154 3.16 -1.16 -13.83
C SER A 154 2.55 -2.52 -13.45
N GLU A 155 2.09 -3.27 -14.44
CA GLU A 155 1.63 -4.65 -14.30
C GLU A 155 2.55 -5.57 -15.11
N PRO A 156 3.76 -5.91 -14.58
CA PRO A 156 4.73 -6.72 -15.33
C PRO A 156 4.21 -8.12 -15.65
N THR A 157 3.35 -8.69 -14.81
CA THR A 157 2.65 -9.95 -15.11
C THR A 157 1.21 -9.82 -14.64
N THR A 158 0.28 -10.52 -15.30
CA THR A 158 -1.15 -10.42 -14.98
C THR A 158 -1.40 -10.58 -13.48
N CYS A 159 -2.04 -9.59 -12.88
CA CYS A 159 -2.38 -9.49 -11.46
C CYS A 159 -1.20 -9.44 -10.48
N VAL A 160 -0.01 -9.10 -10.98
CA VAL A 160 1.15 -8.73 -10.18
C VAL A 160 1.59 -7.34 -10.60
N TYR A 161 1.50 -6.41 -9.67
CA TYR A 161 1.82 -5.01 -9.91
C TYR A 161 3.18 -4.65 -9.31
N SER A 162 3.85 -3.68 -9.91
CA SER A 162 5.06 -3.07 -9.37
C SER A 162 4.89 -1.56 -9.30
N LEU A 163 5.12 -1.01 -8.12
CA LEU A 163 5.01 0.40 -7.81
C LEU A 163 6.38 0.95 -7.42
N SER A 164 6.71 2.14 -7.90
CA SER A 164 7.83 2.94 -7.39
C SER A 164 7.29 4.06 -6.51
N PHE A 165 7.62 4.02 -5.22
CA PHE A 165 7.23 5.04 -4.26
C PHE A 165 8.44 5.86 -3.85
N GLU A 166 8.44 7.13 -4.27
CA GLU A 166 9.49 8.08 -3.94
C GLU A 166 9.25 8.67 -2.55
N THR A 167 10.31 8.78 -1.73
CA THR A 167 10.24 9.49 -0.46
C THR A 167 11.62 9.98 0.00
N PRO A 168 11.74 11.16 0.63
CA PRO A 168 13.01 11.64 1.16
C PRO A 168 13.51 10.79 2.35
N LEU A 169 12.61 9.99 2.93
CA LEU A 169 12.89 9.18 4.12
C LEU A 169 13.87 8.04 3.86
N VAL A 170 14.04 7.63 2.61
CA VAL A 170 14.94 6.52 2.22
C VAL A 170 16.21 6.99 1.51
N CYS A 171 16.47 8.31 1.48
CA CYS A 171 17.62 8.86 0.77
C CYS A 171 18.96 8.66 1.50
N HIS A 172 18.94 8.51 2.83
CA HIS A 172 20.16 8.25 3.57
C HIS A 172 20.63 6.81 3.33
N PRO A 173 21.93 6.54 3.06
CA PRO A 173 22.43 5.19 2.75
C PRO A 173 22.09 4.14 3.81
N HIS A 174 22.03 4.56 5.08
CA HIS A 174 21.74 3.67 6.21
C HIS A 174 20.27 3.63 6.62
N SER A 175 19.37 4.29 5.88
CA SER A 175 17.94 4.36 6.24
C SER A 175 17.26 2.99 6.18
N LEU A 176 17.69 2.12 5.28
CA LEU A 176 17.03 0.83 5.03
C LEU A 176 17.80 -0.37 5.59
N LEU A 177 18.78 -0.16 6.46
CA LEU A 177 19.48 -1.26 7.13
C LEU A 177 18.55 -1.99 8.10
N VAL A 178 18.59 -3.32 8.12
CA VAL A 178 17.73 -4.12 9.00
C VAL A 178 18.25 -4.14 10.43
N TYR A 179 19.56 -4.37 10.62
CA TYR A 179 20.15 -4.52 11.96
C TYR A 179 19.77 -3.39 12.95
N PRO A 180 19.90 -2.09 12.61
CA PRO A 180 19.56 -1.00 13.52
C PRO A 180 18.05 -0.85 13.80
N THR A 181 17.20 -1.56 13.06
CA THR A 181 15.74 -1.53 13.24
C THR A 181 15.22 -2.65 14.15
N LEU A 182 16.08 -3.62 14.48
CA LEU A 182 15.78 -4.70 15.40
C LEU A 182 15.78 -4.21 16.85
N SER A 183 15.09 -4.94 17.72
CA SER A 183 15.19 -4.73 19.17
C SER A 183 16.55 -5.19 19.69
N ASP A 184 16.98 -4.65 20.83
CA ASP A 184 18.27 -4.99 21.45
C ASP A 184 18.44 -6.51 21.63
N LYS A 185 17.36 -7.21 22.01
CA LYS A 185 17.36 -8.67 22.13
C LYS A 185 17.71 -9.36 20.80
N LEU A 186 17.06 -8.94 19.71
CA LEU A 186 17.25 -9.53 18.39
C LEU A 186 18.59 -9.13 17.76
N GLN A 187 19.14 -7.96 18.13
CA GLN A 187 20.49 -7.57 17.74
C GLN A 187 21.54 -8.48 18.38
N ILE A 188 21.41 -8.78 19.68
CA ILE A 188 22.30 -9.72 20.37
C ILE A 188 22.24 -11.11 19.72
N GLU A 189 21.02 -11.60 19.44
CA GLU A 189 20.84 -12.89 18.77
C GLU A 189 21.48 -12.91 17.37
N TRP A 190 21.37 -11.82 16.61
CA TRP A 190 22.08 -11.66 15.35
C TRP A 190 23.60 -11.74 15.55
N ASP A 191 24.14 -10.98 16.51
CA ASP A 191 25.59 -10.94 16.78
C ASP A 191 26.14 -12.33 17.10
N GLU A 192 25.41 -13.13 17.87
CA GLU A 192 25.75 -14.54 18.16
C GLU A 192 25.75 -15.40 16.89
N ILE A 193 24.78 -15.22 15.99
CA ILE A 193 24.71 -15.92 14.70
C ILE A 193 25.88 -15.55 13.79
N GLU A 194 26.24 -14.27 13.71
CA GLU A 194 27.39 -13.80 12.93
C GLU A 194 28.70 -14.37 13.48
N GLN A 195 28.85 -14.37 14.82
CA GLN A 195 30.01 -14.97 15.47
C GLN A 195 30.10 -16.48 15.17
N ALA A 196 28.98 -17.20 15.27
CA ALA A 196 28.94 -18.62 14.94
C ALA A 196 29.29 -18.90 13.47
N ARG A 197 28.88 -18.02 12.55
CA ARG A 197 29.27 -18.10 11.13
C ARG A 197 30.76 -17.84 10.95
N TYR A 198 31.31 -16.82 11.59
CA TYR A 198 32.73 -16.48 11.54
C TYR A 198 33.61 -17.63 12.06
N GLU A 199 33.16 -18.29 13.12
CA GLU A 199 33.82 -19.47 13.71
C GLU A 199 33.58 -20.77 12.91
N ASN A 200 32.86 -20.70 11.79
CA ASN A 200 32.49 -21.85 10.95
C ASN A 200 31.70 -22.94 11.69
N LEU A 201 30.96 -22.57 12.75
CA LEU A 201 30.09 -23.47 13.51
C LEU A 201 28.76 -23.75 12.80
N ILE A 202 28.37 -22.87 11.87
CA ILE A 202 27.16 -22.99 11.07
C ILE A 202 27.45 -22.83 9.58
N THR A 203 26.61 -23.44 8.74
CA THR A 203 26.67 -23.30 7.29
C THR A 203 26.01 -22.02 6.81
N GLU A 204 26.30 -21.58 5.58
CA GLU A 204 25.59 -20.48 4.91
C GLU A 204 24.06 -20.67 4.92
N GLN A 205 23.59 -21.90 4.69
CA GLN A 205 22.16 -22.20 4.74
C GLN A 205 21.61 -22.05 6.17
N GLY A 206 22.35 -22.52 7.18
CA GLY A 206 21.99 -22.38 8.59
C GLY A 206 21.89 -20.91 9.00
N TYR A 207 22.90 -20.11 8.65
CA TYR A 207 22.91 -18.66 8.85
C TYR A 207 21.69 -17.96 8.24
N ASN A 208 21.39 -18.24 6.97
CA ASN A 208 20.23 -17.64 6.29
C ASN A 208 18.90 -18.03 6.95
N ASN A 209 18.77 -19.28 7.42
CA ASN A 209 17.56 -19.73 8.12
C ASN A 209 17.40 -19.04 9.49
N LEU A 210 18.49 -18.92 10.27
CA LEU A 210 18.47 -18.26 11.58
C LEU A 210 18.14 -16.76 11.45
N LEU A 211 18.73 -16.07 10.47
CA LEU A 211 18.37 -14.68 10.18
C LEU A 211 16.91 -14.52 9.74
N ARG A 212 16.40 -15.48 8.95
CA ARG A 212 14.99 -15.48 8.55
C ARG A 212 14.08 -15.58 9.76
N ASP A 213 14.44 -16.41 10.75
CA ASP A 213 13.68 -16.54 11.99
C ASP A 213 13.72 -15.24 12.82
N ILE A 214 14.87 -14.56 12.91
CA ILE A 214 14.96 -13.20 13.50
C ILE A 214 14.00 -12.22 12.79
N PHE A 215 13.91 -12.28 11.46
CA PHE A 215 13.04 -11.36 10.71
C PHE A 215 11.55 -11.70 10.86
N GLU A 216 11.22 -12.98 11.05
CA GLU A 216 9.86 -13.41 11.43
C GLU A 216 9.50 -12.87 12.82
N ASP A 217 10.40 -13.03 13.80
CA ASP A 217 10.20 -12.58 15.19
C ASP A 217 10.12 -11.05 15.31
N ALA A 218 10.86 -10.31 14.47
CA ALA A 218 10.75 -8.86 14.32
C ALA A 218 9.43 -8.41 13.64
N GLY A 219 8.66 -9.34 13.08
CA GLY A 219 7.45 -9.06 12.31
C GLY A 219 7.74 -8.40 10.95
N PHE A 220 8.94 -8.60 10.39
CA PHE A 220 9.31 -8.11 9.06
C PHE A 220 8.87 -9.07 7.96
N LEU A 221 8.95 -10.37 8.22
CA LEU A 221 8.52 -11.43 7.31
C LEU A 221 7.31 -12.17 7.86
N LYS A 222 6.45 -12.72 6.99
CA LYS A 222 5.42 -13.65 7.43
C LYS A 222 6.02 -15.02 7.69
N SER A 223 5.55 -15.67 8.77
CA SER A 223 5.97 -17.05 9.03
C SER A 223 5.49 -18.00 7.95
N GLN A 224 6.43 -18.76 7.38
CA GLN A 224 6.13 -19.76 6.35
C GLN A 224 5.39 -20.98 6.91
N LYS A 225 5.29 -21.13 8.24
CA LYS A 225 4.68 -22.27 8.93
C LYS A 225 3.15 -22.39 8.76
N VAL A 226 2.48 -21.46 8.05
CA VAL A 226 1.00 -21.42 7.90
C VAL A 226 0.51 -21.81 6.48
N LYS A 227 1.40 -22.27 5.58
CA LYS A 227 1.02 -22.71 4.23
C LYS A 227 1.05 -24.23 3.98
N GLU A 228 0.93 -25.02 5.03
CA GLU A 228 0.46 -26.40 4.91
C GLU A 228 -0.91 -26.48 5.60
N LYS A 229 -1.97 -26.76 4.84
CA LYS A 229 -3.16 -27.39 5.41
C LYS A 229 -2.81 -28.88 5.52
N PRO A 230 -2.65 -29.44 6.73
CA PRO A 230 -2.53 -30.86 6.91
C PRO A 230 -3.93 -31.42 7.11
N ASP A 231 -4.40 -32.24 6.18
CA ASP A 231 -5.31 -33.31 6.55
C ASP A 231 -4.41 -34.50 6.87
N ILE A 232 -4.13 -34.69 8.17
CA ILE A 232 -3.84 -35.97 8.83
C ILE A 232 -3.74 -35.66 10.33
N THR A 233 -4.67 -36.22 11.06
CA THR A 233 -4.69 -36.35 12.51
C THR A 233 -3.43 -37.08 12.98
N THR A 234 -2.48 -36.41 13.64
CA THR A 234 -1.50 -37.12 14.49
C THR A 234 -1.00 -36.22 15.64
N THR A 235 -1.45 -36.62 16.82
CA THR A 235 -0.86 -36.44 18.16
C THR A 235 0.42 -35.62 18.32
N SER A 236 0.27 -34.53 19.08
CA SER A 236 1.29 -33.84 19.87
C SER A 236 2.30 -34.81 20.49
N LYS A 237 3.58 -34.65 20.14
CA LYS A 237 4.71 -35.05 21.00
C LYS A 237 5.61 -33.86 21.24
N THR A 238 5.62 -33.45 22.50
CA THR A 238 6.52 -32.52 23.17
C THR A 238 8.00 -32.85 22.90
N HIS A 239 8.80 -31.83 22.63
CA HIS A 239 10.26 -31.89 22.58
C HIS A 239 10.82 -32.48 23.88
N ASP A 240 11.51 -33.62 23.78
CA ASP A 240 12.23 -34.25 24.88
C ASP A 240 13.56 -33.49 25.07
N SER A 241 13.77 -32.96 26.27
CA SER A 241 14.92 -32.14 26.66
C SER A 241 16.24 -32.90 26.60
N LEU A 242 17.33 -32.19 26.29
CA LEU A 242 18.73 -32.65 26.16
C LEU A 242 19.34 -33.33 27.41
N GLN A 243 18.56 -33.58 28.48
CA GLN A 243 19.01 -34.25 29.70
C GLN A 243 19.06 -35.79 29.58
N LYS A 244 18.35 -36.39 28.62
CA LYS A 244 18.31 -37.86 28.47
C LYS A 244 19.52 -38.49 27.76
N CYS A 245 20.36 -37.69 27.11
CA CYS A 245 21.54 -38.22 26.42
C CYS A 245 22.73 -38.50 27.34
N ASN A 246 22.74 -37.99 28.57
CA ASN A 246 23.86 -38.17 29.49
C ASN A 246 23.75 -39.37 30.44
N GLU A 247 22.59 -40.04 30.52
CA GLU A 247 22.42 -41.23 31.38
C GLU A 247 22.56 -42.56 30.62
N VAL A 248 22.34 -42.56 29.29
CA VAL A 248 22.45 -43.78 28.48
C VAL A 248 23.91 -44.13 28.17
N GLY A 249 24.81 -43.13 28.10
CA GLY A 249 26.24 -43.37 27.87
C GLY A 249 27.02 -43.90 29.08
N SER A 250 26.48 -43.79 30.30
CA SER A 250 27.13 -44.25 31.53
C SER A 250 26.77 -45.68 31.93
N LEU A 251 25.67 -46.25 31.42
CA LEU A 251 25.24 -47.60 31.78
C LEU A 251 25.77 -48.69 30.83
N GLU A 252 26.08 -48.37 29.57
CA GLU A 252 26.71 -49.33 28.64
C GLU A 252 28.22 -49.52 28.86
N ARG A 253 28.86 -48.69 29.70
CA ARG A 253 30.29 -48.86 30.03
C ARG A 253 30.55 -49.85 31.18
N ILE A 254 29.52 -50.25 31.93
CA ILE A 254 29.69 -51.12 33.11
C ILE A 254 29.52 -52.62 32.77
N GLN A 255 28.93 -52.98 31.62
CA GLN A 255 28.73 -54.40 31.25
C GLN A 255 29.84 -55.02 30.39
N ASN A 256 30.89 -54.28 30.02
CA ASN A 256 32.04 -54.81 29.26
C ASN A 256 33.34 -54.94 30.07
N HIS A 257 33.28 -54.86 31.39
CA HIS A 257 34.36 -55.26 32.29
C HIS A 257 33.79 -56.10 33.45
N SER A 258 33.54 -57.38 33.18
CA SER A 258 33.43 -58.46 34.16
C SER A 258 33.85 -59.76 33.49
#